data_AF-A0A971ZQT8-F1
#
_entry.id   AF-A0A971ZQT8-F1
#
_cell.length_a   1.000
_cell.length_b   1.000
_cell.length_c   1.000
_cell.angle_alpha   90.00
_cell.angle_beta   90.00
_cell.angle_gamma   90.00
#
_symmetry.space_group_name_H-M   'P 1'
#
loop_
_entity.id
_entity.type
_entity.pdbx_description
1 polymer ?
#
loop_
_entity_poly.entity_id
_entity_poly.type
_entity_poly.pdbx_seq_one_letter_code
_entity_poly.pdbx_strand_id
1 'polypeptide(L)'
;MNSARLLERFLRYVAVNTMADETAGTYPSSPGQLELGQMLAAELSTLGLNDVCHDQHGLVLATLPANVTWPVPVVAWNAHLDTSPETSGTDVRPQIVRPYTGGDIVLPGDRSKVIRVADNPELEQLHGATLITSDGTTLLGADDKAGVAVIMEAVTYLLEHPEIPHGPLRILFTCDEEIGHGVDHVDLQRLGACACYTLDGSGANTIDVETFSADLATVTVRGVNIHPSIAKGRMVNAVRAAALFLNRLPHDRLTPELSEGRQGFLHPYALQGGVAEVTIKILLRDFDTGKLADYARLLQSLARDVEQEIAGVTCHVAVQMQYRNMAEGLQRDPRAVAFAQEAHARLGRRAELTVIRGGTDGSMLTARGLPTPNLACGQHTPHSPLEWACLEEMVSAVEVLVETARVWCQHAETE
;
A
#
# COMPACT_ATOMS: atom_id res chain seq x y z
N MET A 1 -10.81 19.17 16.16
CA MET A 1 -10.04 17.92 16.18
C MET A 1 -9.17 17.83 17.42
N ASN A 2 -9.06 16.67 18.07
CA ASN A 2 -8.23 16.50 19.27
C ASN A 2 -6.86 15.90 18.90
N SER A 3 -5.88 16.75 18.60
CA SER A 3 -4.55 16.31 18.17
C SER A 3 -3.79 15.53 19.25
N ALA A 4 -4.08 15.76 20.54
CA ALA A 4 -3.48 14.99 21.63
C ALA A 4 -3.99 13.54 21.66
N ARG A 5 -5.31 13.34 21.46
CA ARG A 5 -5.92 12.00 21.36
C ARG A 5 -5.45 11.26 20.11
N LEU A 6 -5.34 11.96 18.97
CA LEU A 6 -4.80 11.38 17.75
C LEU A 6 -3.35 10.89 17.94
N LEU A 7 -2.50 11.73 18.56
CA LEU A 7 -1.13 11.34 18.88
C LEU A 7 -1.09 10.15 19.85
N GLU A 8 -1.91 10.15 20.89
CA GLU A 8 -1.98 9.04 21.85
C GLU A 8 -2.37 7.72 21.16
N ARG A 9 -3.40 7.73 20.31
CA ARG A 9 -3.82 6.58 19.50
C ARG A 9 -2.67 6.07 18.66
N PHE A 10 -2.04 6.96 17.89
CA PHE A 10 -0.92 6.61 17.03
C PHE A 10 0.22 5.95 17.80
N LEU A 11 0.68 6.56 18.90
CA LEU A 11 1.76 6.03 19.72
C LEU A 11 1.42 4.66 20.35
N ARG A 12 0.15 4.43 20.70
CA ARG A 12 -0.32 3.14 21.20
C ARG A 12 -0.31 2.06 20.11
N TYR A 13 -0.71 2.41 18.89
CA TYR A 13 -0.77 1.45 17.78
C TYR A 13 0.63 1.07 17.29
N VAL A 14 1.54 2.03 17.12
CA VAL A 14 2.92 1.74 16.67
C VAL A 14 3.71 0.88 17.66
N ALA A 15 3.34 0.89 18.94
CA ALA A 15 3.95 0.04 19.96
C ALA A 15 3.57 -1.44 19.82
N VAL A 16 2.50 -1.77 19.10
CA VAL A 16 2.12 -3.16 18.81
C VAL A 16 2.93 -3.63 17.61
N ASN A 17 3.72 -4.68 17.78
CA ASN A 17 4.43 -5.29 16.65
C ASN A 17 3.44 -6.04 15.76
N THR A 18 3.21 -5.56 14.55
CA THR A 18 2.25 -6.13 13.58
C THR A 18 2.92 -6.54 12.27
N MET A 19 4.25 -6.69 12.27
CA MET A 19 5.03 -6.95 11.07
C MET A 19 4.52 -8.18 10.31
N ALA A 20 4.34 -8.05 9.00
CA ALA A 20 3.93 -9.15 8.13
C ALA A 20 5.05 -10.21 7.99
N ASP A 21 4.69 -11.43 7.60
CA ASP A 21 5.62 -12.53 7.36
C ASP A 21 5.28 -13.25 6.05
N GLU A 22 6.05 -12.96 5.00
CA GLU A 22 5.91 -13.59 3.67
C GLU A 22 6.08 -15.13 3.69
N THR A 23 6.70 -15.67 4.74
CA THR A 23 6.95 -17.11 4.88
C THR A 23 5.84 -17.83 5.63
N ALA A 24 4.89 -17.08 6.20
CA ALA A 24 3.77 -17.65 6.93
C ALA A 24 2.84 -18.42 5.99
N GLY A 25 2.37 -19.58 6.45
CA GLY A 25 1.33 -20.36 5.76
C GLY A 25 -0.09 -20.03 6.25
N THR A 26 -0.27 -18.91 6.95
CA THR A 26 -1.50 -18.50 7.62
C THR A 26 -1.88 -17.08 7.25
N TYR A 27 -3.17 -16.74 7.38
CA TYR A 27 -3.69 -15.38 7.29
C TYR A 27 -4.45 -15.04 8.58
N PRO A 28 -4.16 -13.90 9.24
CA PRO A 28 -3.03 -13.02 8.95
C PRO A 28 -1.69 -13.72 9.17
N SER A 29 -0.63 -13.22 8.54
CA SER A 29 0.69 -13.84 8.57
C SER A 29 1.35 -13.79 9.94
N SER A 30 0.98 -12.83 10.79
CA SER A 30 1.54 -12.67 12.14
C SER A 30 0.49 -12.43 13.23
N PRO A 31 0.73 -12.93 14.47
CA PRO A 31 -0.23 -12.81 15.56
C PRO A 31 -0.45 -11.38 16.05
N GLY A 32 0.51 -10.49 15.83
CA GLY A 32 0.42 -9.09 16.26
C GLY A 32 -0.69 -8.32 15.54
N GLN A 33 -0.95 -8.63 14.27
CA GLN A 33 -2.08 -8.07 13.53
C GLN A 33 -3.42 -8.38 14.20
N LEU A 34 -3.58 -9.61 14.73
CA LEU A 34 -4.76 -10.00 15.51
C LEU A 34 -4.87 -9.24 16.84
N GLU A 35 -3.73 -8.94 17.49
CA GLU A 35 -3.71 -8.16 18.73
C GLU A 35 -4.18 -6.73 18.47
N LEU A 36 -3.63 -6.06 17.46
CA LEU A 36 -4.07 -4.71 17.08
C LEU A 36 -5.54 -4.71 16.63
N GLY A 37 -5.95 -5.70 15.83
CA GLY A 37 -7.34 -5.86 15.40
C GLY A 37 -8.32 -5.99 16.57
N GLN A 38 -7.98 -6.78 17.59
CA GLN A 38 -8.77 -6.90 18.83
C GLN A 38 -8.88 -5.57 19.58
N MET A 39 -7.77 -4.83 19.69
CA MET A 39 -7.77 -3.51 20.33
C MET A 39 -8.71 -2.55 19.61
N LEU A 40 -8.61 -2.46 18.28
CA LEU A 40 -9.44 -1.56 17.47
C LEU A 40 -10.92 -1.94 17.52
N ALA A 41 -11.25 -3.22 17.44
CA ALA A 41 -12.63 -3.69 17.58
C ALA A 41 -13.23 -3.35 18.96
N ALA A 42 -12.44 -3.49 20.03
CA ALA A 42 -12.87 -3.10 21.38
C ALA A 42 -13.09 -1.57 21.50
N GLU A 43 -12.21 -0.77 20.90
CA GLU A 43 -12.35 0.69 20.85
C GLU A 43 -13.57 1.13 20.06
N LEU A 44 -13.81 0.57 18.87
CA LEU A 44 -15.00 0.85 18.04
C LEU A 44 -16.29 0.45 18.76
N SER A 45 -16.27 -0.68 19.48
CA SER A 45 -17.40 -1.11 20.32
C SER A 45 -17.66 -0.13 21.48
N THR A 46 -16.59 0.38 22.10
CA THR A 46 -16.68 1.36 23.21
C THR A 46 -17.21 2.71 22.72
N LEU A 47 -16.88 3.10 21.48
CA LEU A 47 -17.45 4.28 20.80
C LEU A 47 -18.93 4.10 20.43
N GLY A 48 -19.47 2.87 20.50
CA GLY A 48 -20.87 2.59 20.22
C GLY A 48 -21.21 2.38 18.74
N LEU A 49 -20.24 1.96 17.93
CA LEU A 49 -20.50 1.61 16.53
C LEU A 49 -21.34 0.34 16.43
N ASN A 50 -22.07 0.22 15.32
CA ASN A 50 -22.84 -0.97 14.98
C ASN A 50 -21.99 -2.00 14.24
N ASP A 51 -22.45 -3.25 14.21
CA ASP A 51 -21.84 -4.37 13.45
C ASP A 51 -20.34 -4.60 13.72
N VAL A 52 -19.84 -4.20 14.89
CA VAL A 52 -18.41 -4.34 15.21
C VAL A 52 -18.02 -5.81 15.22
N CYS A 53 -17.05 -6.17 14.39
CA CYS A 53 -16.61 -7.53 14.18
C CYS A 53 -15.10 -7.55 13.98
N HIS A 54 -14.41 -8.43 14.70
CA HIS A 54 -13.08 -8.90 14.37
C HIS A 54 -13.25 -10.36 13.94
N ASP A 55 -13.15 -10.62 12.64
CA ASP A 55 -13.57 -11.90 12.08
C ASP A 55 -12.48 -12.98 12.11
N GLN A 56 -12.80 -14.17 11.58
CA GLN A 56 -11.89 -15.32 11.57
C GLN A 56 -10.62 -15.09 10.73
N HIS A 57 -10.62 -14.09 9.85
CA HIS A 57 -9.48 -13.71 9.02
C HIS A 57 -8.70 -12.53 9.64
N GLY A 58 -9.10 -12.05 10.82
CA GLY A 58 -8.45 -10.92 11.47
C GLY A 58 -8.91 -9.55 10.96
N LEU A 59 -9.87 -9.51 10.02
CA LEU A 59 -10.41 -8.25 9.51
C LEU A 59 -11.27 -7.58 10.58
N VAL A 60 -11.10 -6.27 10.75
CA VAL A 60 -11.96 -5.47 11.63
C VAL A 60 -12.98 -4.71 10.78
N LEU A 61 -14.26 -4.91 11.08
CA LEU A 61 -15.39 -4.26 10.42
C LEU A 61 -16.25 -3.54 11.46
N ALA A 62 -16.72 -2.34 11.14
CA ALA A 62 -17.70 -1.63 11.95
C ALA A 62 -18.53 -0.65 11.10
N THR A 63 -19.66 -0.20 11.65
CA THR A 63 -20.53 0.78 11.01
C THR A 63 -20.77 1.97 11.93
N LEU A 64 -20.41 3.17 11.47
CA LEU A 64 -20.96 4.40 12.03
C LEU A 64 -22.31 4.65 11.33
N PRO A 65 -23.46 4.58 12.03
CA PRO A 65 -24.76 4.79 11.41
C PRO A 65 -24.91 6.23 10.89
N ALA A 66 -25.74 6.42 9.85
CA ALA A 66 -26.09 7.75 9.38
C ALA A 66 -26.74 8.57 10.50
N ASN A 67 -26.50 9.89 10.51
CA ASN A 67 -27.16 10.82 11.43
C ASN A 67 -28.22 11.71 10.75
N VAL A 68 -28.51 11.45 9.47
CA VAL A 68 -29.54 12.13 8.67
C VAL A 68 -30.74 11.23 8.37
N THR A 69 -31.84 11.82 7.92
CA THR A 69 -33.12 11.11 7.68
C THR A 69 -33.37 10.73 6.22
N TRP A 70 -32.57 11.25 5.28
CA TRP A 70 -32.64 10.91 3.85
C TRP A 70 -31.63 9.80 3.50
N PRO A 71 -31.86 9.05 2.41
CA PRO A 71 -30.93 8.01 1.99
C PRO A 71 -29.59 8.63 1.53
N VAL A 72 -28.49 8.12 2.06
CA VAL A 72 -27.12 8.46 1.64
C VAL A 72 -26.41 7.17 1.26
N PRO A 73 -25.65 7.13 0.14
CA PRO A 73 -24.84 5.97 -0.21
C PRO A 73 -23.85 5.60 0.91
N VAL A 74 -23.63 4.30 1.10
CA VAL A 74 -22.64 3.81 2.06
C VAL A 74 -21.24 4.04 1.48
N VAL A 75 -20.36 4.63 2.27
CA VAL A 75 -18.93 4.82 1.94
C VAL A 75 -18.09 4.05 2.96
N ALA A 76 -16.97 3.48 2.51
CA ALA A 76 -16.03 2.79 3.39
C ALA A 76 -14.73 3.58 3.57
N TRP A 77 -14.07 3.39 4.72
CA TRP A 77 -12.71 3.84 5.01
C TRP A 77 -11.86 2.63 5.35
N ASN A 78 -10.66 2.57 4.77
CA ASN A 78 -9.76 1.44 4.91
C ASN A 78 -8.35 1.90 5.29
N ALA A 79 -7.72 1.12 6.16
CA ALA A 79 -6.30 1.18 6.50
C ALA A 79 -5.84 -0.24 6.83
N HIS A 80 -4.54 -0.53 6.70
CA HIS A 80 -4.01 -1.85 7.02
C HIS A 80 -3.37 -1.91 8.41
N LEU A 81 -3.29 -3.10 8.99
CA LEU A 81 -2.83 -3.33 10.36
C LEU A 81 -1.35 -3.68 10.44
N ASP A 82 -0.81 -4.28 9.38
CA ASP A 82 0.57 -4.75 9.33
C ASP A 82 1.57 -3.62 9.13
N THR A 83 2.85 -4.00 9.21
CA THR A 83 3.97 -3.13 8.85
C THR A 83 4.93 -3.96 8.00
N SER A 84 5.61 -3.32 7.05
CA SER A 84 6.54 -3.99 6.14
C SER A 84 7.55 -4.93 6.83
N PRO A 85 7.83 -6.11 6.24
CA PRO A 85 8.86 -7.02 6.73
C PRO A 85 10.30 -6.56 6.42
N GLU A 86 10.50 -5.50 5.63
CA GLU A 86 11.83 -5.05 5.18
C GLU A 86 12.67 -4.44 6.31
N THR A 87 12.02 -3.84 7.31
CA THR A 87 12.65 -3.29 8.51
C THR A 87 11.90 -3.77 9.74
N SER A 88 12.62 -4.14 10.80
CA SER A 88 11.98 -4.62 12.04
C SER A 88 10.98 -3.61 12.60
N GLY A 89 9.74 -4.04 12.85
CA GLY A 89 8.72 -3.33 13.64
C GLY A 89 8.62 -3.81 15.10
N THR A 90 9.63 -4.53 15.59
CA THR A 90 9.64 -5.07 16.96
C THR A 90 10.19 -4.05 17.96
N ASP A 91 9.46 -3.79 19.05
CA ASP A 91 9.84 -2.84 20.11
C ASP A 91 10.08 -1.40 19.63
N VAL A 92 9.21 -0.90 18.75
CA VAL A 92 9.28 0.48 18.24
C VAL A 92 9.31 1.50 19.38
N ARG A 93 10.25 2.44 19.32
CA ARG A 93 10.43 3.53 20.30
C ARG A 93 10.21 4.88 19.64
N PRO A 94 8.95 5.33 19.51
CA PRO A 94 8.67 6.58 18.83
C PRO A 94 9.30 7.77 19.57
N GLN A 95 9.91 8.68 18.82
CA GLN A 95 10.48 9.94 19.30
C GLN A 95 9.61 11.09 18.84
N ILE A 96 9.31 12.02 19.74
CA ILE A 96 8.52 13.21 19.41
C ILE A 96 9.47 14.40 19.27
N VAL A 97 9.54 14.97 18.07
CA VAL A 97 10.30 16.18 17.76
C VAL A 97 9.32 17.35 17.70
N ARG A 98 9.25 18.14 18.78
CA ARG A 98 8.30 19.25 18.92
C ARG A 98 8.90 20.48 19.62
N PRO A 99 8.85 21.67 19.01
CA PRO A 99 8.59 21.90 17.58
C PRO A 99 9.76 21.39 16.73
N TYR A 100 9.50 20.94 15.52
CA TYR A 100 10.54 20.78 14.51
C TYR A 100 11.05 22.17 14.08
N THR A 101 12.35 22.41 14.21
CA THR A 101 12.96 23.73 13.97
C THR A 101 13.67 23.84 12.62
N GLY A 102 13.63 22.78 11.81
CA GLY A 102 14.40 22.65 10.57
C GLY A 102 15.70 21.86 10.76
N GLY A 103 16.29 21.46 9.64
CA GLY A 103 17.54 20.71 9.59
C GLY A 103 17.39 19.21 9.82
N ASP A 104 18.50 18.50 9.70
CA ASP A 104 18.54 17.03 9.80
C ASP A 104 18.18 16.52 11.20
N ILE A 105 17.51 15.37 11.27
CA ILE A 105 17.12 14.72 12.53
C ILE A 105 17.98 13.48 12.72
N VAL A 106 18.86 13.50 13.73
CA VAL A 106 19.69 12.35 14.11
C VAL A 106 18.92 11.45 15.07
N LEU A 107 18.76 10.18 14.70
CA LEU A 107 17.97 9.24 15.49
C LEU A 107 18.78 8.72 16.71
N PRO A 108 18.17 8.64 17.91
CA PRO A 108 18.91 8.42 19.16
C PRO A 108 19.38 6.98 19.39
N GLY A 109 18.65 5.97 18.88
CA GLY A 109 18.97 4.55 19.00
C GLY A 109 20.08 4.09 18.06
N ASP A 110 20.16 4.67 16.85
CA ASP A 110 21.31 4.53 15.94
C ASP A 110 21.67 5.90 15.31
N ARG A 111 22.74 6.50 15.82
CA ARG A 111 23.20 7.84 15.38
C ARG A 111 23.74 7.87 13.94
N SER A 112 23.95 6.72 13.31
CA SER A 112 24.29 6.66 11.88
C SER A 112 23.06 6.89 10.98
N LYS A 113 21.86 6.73 11.54
CA LYS A 113 20.58 7.01 10.90
C LYS A 113 20.22 8.47 11.11
N VAL A 114 20.08 9.17 9.99
CA VAL A 114 19.80 10.60 9.94
C VAL A 114 18.70 10.81 8.91
N ILE A 115 17.57 11.36 9.33
CA ILE A 115 16.55 11.85 8.42
C ILE A 115 17.06 13.19 7.91
N ARG A 116 17.57 13.20 6.66
CA ARG A 116 18.17 14.38 6.07
C ARG A 116 17.14 15.17 5.29
N VAL A 117 17.22 16.49 5.37
CA VAL A 117 16.39 17.40 4.57
C VAL A 117 16.65 17.21 3.07
N ALA A 118 17.88 16.89 2.68
CA ALA A 118 18.22 16.63 1.28
C ALA A 118 17.50 15.39 0.70
N ASP A 119 17.21 14.40 1.55
CA ASP A 119 16.51 13.18 1.18
C ASP A 119 14.98 13.31 1.40
N ASN A 120 14.55 14.30 2.20
CA ASN A 120 13.15 14.57 2.59
C ASN A 120 12.87 16.09 2.45
N PRO A 121 12.80 16.63 1.23
CA PRO A 121 12.65 18.07 0.99
C PRO A 121 11.37 18.67 1.58
N GLU A 122 10.33 17.86 1.82
CA GLU A 122 9.10 18.26 2.49
C GLU A 122 9.32 18.80 3.91
N LEU A 123 10.41 18.41 4.59
CA LEU A 123 10.75 18.91 5.92
C LEU A 123 10.91 20.45 5.92
N GLU A 124 11.35 21.05 4.82
CA GLU A 124 11.46 22.52 4.70
C GLU A 124 10.12 23.26 4.87
N GLN A 125 9.00 22.56 4.73
CA GLN A 125 7.65 23.13 4.87
C GLN A 125 7.05 22.89 6.27
N LEU A 126 7.70 22.08 7.11
CA LEU A 126 7.15 21.58 8.38
C LEU A 126 7.74 22.26 9.62
N HIS A 127 8.36 23.44 9.48
CA HIS A 127 8.84 24.20 10.62
C HIS A 127 7.69 24.52 11.60
N GLY A 128 7.89 24.19 12.87
CA GLY A 128 6.89 24.36 13.92
C GLY A 128 5.98 23.14 14.13
N ALA A 129 5.98 22.18 13.21
CA ALA A 129 5.19 20.95 13.31
C ALA A 129 5.70 20.00 14.41
N THR A 130 4.92 18.98 14.68
CA THR A 130 5.22 17.88 15.59
C THR A 130 5.53 16.64 14.74
N LEU A 131 6.82 16.30 14.64
CA LEU A 131 7.23 15.08 13.93
C LEU A 131 7.34 13.92 14.91
N ILE A 132 6.98 12.74 14.45
CA ILE A 132 7.16 11.47 15.15
C ILE A 132 8.11 10.62 14.30
N THR A 133 9.19 10.15 14.90
CA THR A 133 10.18 9.27 14.22
C THR A 133 10.34 7.98 14.99
N SER A 134 10.97 6.95 14.42
CA SER A 134 11.53 5.86 15.24
C SER A 134 12.77 6.34 16.01
N ASP A 135 13.41 5.44 16.77
CA ASP A 135 14.73 5.71 17.34
C ASP A 135 15.90 5.36 16.38
N GLY A 136 15.59 4.90 15.17
CA GLY A 136 16.56 4.48 14.14
C GLY A 136 16.93 3.00 14.18
N THR A 137 16.44 2.22 15.15
CA THR A 137 16.67 0.76 15.21
C THR A 137 15.56 -0.07 14.59
N THR A 138 14.41 0.54 14.36
CA THR A 138 13.19 -0.05 13.81
C THR A 138 12.59 0.88 12.76
N LEU A 139 11.63 0.39 11.97
CA LEU A 139 10.65 1.27 11.34
C LEU A 139 9.78 1.97 12.40
N LEU A 140 8.97 2.95 12.00
CA LEU A 140 8.00 3.60 12.88
C LEU A 140 6.65 2.89 12.84
N GLY A 141 6.23 2.43 11.67
CA GLY A 141 4.90 1.88 11.42
C GLY A 141 3.85 2.98 11.27
N ALA A 142 4.25 4.14 10.75
CA ALA A 142 3.30 5.15 10.29
C ALA A 142 2.47 4.59 9.13
N ASP A 143 3.12 3.84 8.25
CA ASP A 143 2.51 2.95 7.27
C ASP A 143 2.03 1.65 7.94
N ASP A 144 0.73 1.42 8.15
CA ASP A 144 -0.41 2.35 7.96
C ASP A 144 -1.15 2.67 9.28
N LYS A 145 -0.43 2.64 10.40
CA LYS A 145 -1.05 2.97 11.71
C LYS A 145 -1.38 4.45 11.84
N ALA A 146 -0.83 5.31 10.98
CA ALA A 146 -1.26 6.69 10.81
C ALA A 146 -2.68 6.74 10.22
N GLY A 147 -2.95 6.00 9.13
CA GLY A 147 -4.29 5.84 8.56
C GLY A 147 -5.29 5.26 9.56
N VAL A 148 -4.89 4.21 10.30
CA VAL A 148 -5.71 3.64 11.40
C VAL A 148 -6.07 4.71 12.43
N ALA A 149 -5.08 5.49 12.91
CA ALA A 149 -5.31 6.54 13.89
C ALA A 149 -6.20 7.67 13.35
N VAL A 150 -6.01 8.06 12.09
CA VAL A 150 -6.83 9.05 11.38
C VAL A 150 -8.29 8.61 11.30
N ILE A 151 -8.55 7.37 10.90
CA ILE A 151 -9.91 6.79 10.83
C ILE A 151 -10.57 6.79 12.22
N MET A 152 -9.85 6.31 13.24
CA MET A 152 -10.36 6.24 14.61
C MET A 152 -10.69 7.62 15.18
N GLU A 153 -9.87 8.64 14.89
CA GLU A 153 -10.15 10.02 15.28
C GLU A 153 -11.30 10.64 14.47
N ALA A 154 -11.41 10.38 13.17
CA ALA A 154 -12.51 10.86 12.33
C ALA A 154 -13.86 10.35 12.84
N VAL A 155 -13.94 9.05 13.14
CA VAL A 155 -15.13 8.42 13.71
C VAL A 155 -15.49 9.06 15.06
N THR A 156 -14.48 9.23 15.93
CA THR A 156 -14.70 9.85 17.25
C THR A 156 -15.19 11.29 17.09
N TYR A 157 -14.62 12.06 16.16
CA TYR A 157 -14.99 13.44 15.89
C TYR A 157 -16.44 13.55 15.38
N LEU A 158 -16.87 12.69 14.44
CA LEU A 158 -18.25 12.69 13.95
C LEU A 158 -19.27 12.36 15.05
N LEU A 159 -18.92 11.45 15.97
CA LEU A 159 -19.76 11.13 17.12
C LEU A 159 -19.86 12.29 18.13
N GLU A 160 -18.76 13.02 18.34
CA GLU A 160 -18.71 14.20 19.22
C GLU A 160 -19.40 15.42 18.62
N HIS A 161 -19.56 15.45 17.30
CA HIS A 161 -20.13 16.56 16.51
C HIS A 161 -21.33 16.11 15.66
N PRO A 162 -22.46 15.72 16.28
CA PRO A 162 -23.65 15.22 15.57
C PRO A 162 -24.28 16.27 14.65
N GLU A 163 -23.91 17.54 14.75
CA GLU A 163 -24.29 18.61 13.82
C GLU A 163 -23.67 18.47 12.42
N ILE A 164 -22.62 17.65 12.25
CA ILE A 164 -21.98 17.38 10.96
C ILE A 164 -22.77 16.26 10.28
N PRO A 165 -23.51 16.54 9.17
CA PRO A 165 -24.34 15.53 8.53
C PRO A 165 -23.46 14.50 7.80
N HIS A 166 -23.73 13.22 8.01
CA HIS A 166 -23.07 12.13 7.31
C HIS A 166 -24.01 10.94 7.07
N GLY A 167 -23.73 10.20 5.99
CA GLY A 167 -24.35 8.92 5.71
C GLY A 167 -23.81 7.78 6.58
N PRO A 168 -24.20 6.53 6.29
CA PRO A 168 -23.60 5.37 6.92
C PRO A 168 -22.15 5.21 6.44
N LEU A 169 -21.22 5.05 7.38
CA LEU A 169 -19.80 4.84 7.09
C LEU A 169 -19.35 3.47 7.56
N ARG A 170 -18.67 2.74 6.68
CA ARG A 170 -18.07 1.42 6.98
C ARG A 170 -16.59 1.60 7.30
N ILE A 171 -16.16 1.03 8.41
CA ILE A 171 -14.76 0.99 8.80
C ILE A 171 -14.24 -0.41 8.49
N LEU A 172 -13.10 -0.49 7.80
CA LEU A 172 -12.45 -1.74 7.42
C LEU A 172 -10.95 -1.65 7.74
N PHE A 173 -10.46 -2.45 8.66
CA PHE A 173 -9.01 -2.66 8.82
C PHE A 173 -8.60 -4.02 8.26
N THR A 174 -7.64 -4.00 7.33
CA THR A 174 -7.12 -5.17 6.60
C THR A 174 -5.80 -5.67 7.18
N CYS A 175 -5.43 -6.90 6.84
CA CYS A 175 -4.22 -7.56 7.28
C CYS A 175 -3.40 -8.01 6.07
N ASP A 176 -2.07 -8.08 6.20
CA ASP A 176 -1.13 -8.54 5.17
C ASP A 176 -1.16 -7.71 3.87
N GLU A 177 -1.36 -6.39 3.97
CA GLU A 177 -1.24 -5.48 2.81
C GLU A 177 0.19 -5.52 2.25
N GLU A 178 1.17 -5.48 3.15
CA GLU A 178 2.60 -5.31 2.83
C GLU A 178 3.19 -6.51 2.08
N ILE A 179 2.49 -7.64 2.12
CA ILE A 179 2.83 -8.88 1.40
C ILE A 179 1.82 -9.20 0.29
N GLY A 180 0.93 -8.26 -0.03
CA GLY A 180 0.02 -8.29 -1.17
C GLY A 180 -1.27 -9.09 -0.97
N HIS A 181 -1.67 -9.32 0.27
CA HIS A 181 -2.83 -10.14 0.66
C HIS A 181 -3.94 -9.36 1.38
N GLY A 182 -3.81 -8.03 1.52
CA GLY A 182 -4.74 -7.15 2.24
C GLY A 182 -6.22 -7.34 1.95
N VAL A 183 -6.58 -7.52 0.67
CA VAL A 183 -7.99 -7.64 0.26
C VAL A 183 -8.50 -9.08 0.13
N ASP A 184 -7.66 -10.11 0.26
CA ASP A 184 -8.02 -11.49 -0.16
C ASP A 184 -9.31 -12.01 0.51
N HIS A 185 -9.54 -11.62 1.76
CA HIS A 185 -10.68 -12.05 2.56
C HIS A 185 -11.79 -11.00 2.69
N VAL A 186 -11.65 -9.83 2.04
CA VAL A 186 -12.67 -8.76 2.09
C VAL A 186 -13.90 -9.17 1.29
N ASP A 187 -15.07 -9.18 1.94
CA ASP A 187 -16.36 -9.37 1.28
C ASP A 187 -17.00 -8.01 0.92
N LEU A 188 -16.94 -7.66 -0.38
CA LEU A 188 -17.51 -6.40 -0.88
C LEU A 188 -19.03 -6.31 -0.73
N GLN A 189 -19.75 -7.44 -0.76
CA GLN A 189 -21.20 -7.45 -0.56
C GLN A 189 -21.54 -7.16 0.91
N ARG A 190 -20.78 -7.75 1.84
CA ARG A 190 -20.91 -7.47 3.27
C ARG A 190 -20.55 -6.02 3.60
N LEU A 191 -19.49 -5.49 2.98
CA LEU A 191 -19.10 -4.09 3.13
C LEU A 191 -20.22 -3.17 2.62
N GLY A 192 -20.76 -3.45 1.44
CA GLY A 192 -21.95 -2.79 0.91
C GLY A 192 -21.74 -1.30 0.58
N ALA A 193 -20.49 -0.87 0.42
CA ALA A 193 -20.12 0.50 0.08
C ALA A 193 -20.11 0.73 -1.45
N CYS A 194 -20.42 1.94 -1.89
CA CYS A 194 -20.29 2.33 -3.30
C CYS A 194 -18.90 2.91 -3.64
N ALA A 195 -18.20 3.42 -2.64
CA ALA A 195 -16.83 3.89 -2.72
C ALA A 195 -16.10 3.56 -1.42
N CYS A 196 -14.78 3.41 -1.48
CA CYS A 196 -13.92 3.33 -0.31
C CYS A 196 -12.82 4.39 -0.40
N TYR A 197 -12.15 4.68 0.70
CA TYR A 197 -10.93 5.48 0.72
C TYR A 197 -9.89 4.72 1.53
N THR A 198 -8.75 4.39 0.93
CA THR A 198 -7.59 3.93 1.70
C THR A 198 -6.89 5.16 2.29
N LEU A 199 -6.45 5.06 3.54
CA LEU A 199 -5.79 6.14 4.27
C LEU A 199 -4.29 5.86 4.38
N ASP A 200 -3.66 5.53 3.26
CA ASP A 200 -2.30 4.98 3.20
C ASP A 200 -1.40 5.83 2.27
N GLY A 201 -1.58 7.14 2.30
CA GLY A 201 -0.89 8.09 1.43
C GLY A 201 0.15 8.91 2.18
N SER A 202 1.24 9.28 1.52
CA SER A 202 2.26 10.13 2.15
C SER A 202 1.83 11.60 2.30
N GLY A 203 2.31 12.25 3.36
CA GLY A 203 2.14 13.69 3.60
C GLY A 203 0.70 14.15 3.74
N ALA A 204 0.37 15.30 3.16
CA ALA A 204 -0.96 15.88 3.18
C ALA A 204 -1.44 16.35 1.80
N ASN A 205 -2.77 16.37 1.62
CA ASN A 205 -3.46 16.93 0.45
C ASN A 205 -3.23 16.19 -0.88
N THR A 206 -2.70 14.98 -0.85
CA THR A 206 -2.58 14.11 -2.02
C THR A 206 -3.76 13.14 -2.10
N ILE A 207 -4.13 12.81 -3.33
CA ILE A 207 -5.08 11.75 -3.66
C ILE A 207 -4.43 10.92 -4.75
N ASP A 208 -4.04 9.69 -4.43
CA ASP A 208 -3.58 8.79 -5.48
C ASP A 208 -4.80 8.32 -6.28
N VAL A 209 -4.68 8.46 -7.60
CA VAL A 209 -5.75 8.10 -8.55
C VAL A 209 -5.29 7.09 -9.60
N GLU A 210 -4.00 6.75 -9.60
CA GLU A 210 -3.40 5.79 -10.53
C GLU A 210 -2.39 4.92 -9.82
N THR A 211 -2.31 3.66 -10.25
CA THR A 211 -1.29 2.69 -9.84
C THR A 211 -0.69 2.04 -11.07
N PHE A 212 0.42 1.32 -10.93
CA PHE A 212 0.81 0.41 -12.00
C PHE A 212 -0.26 -0.68 -12.19
N SER A 213 -0.40 -1.16 -13.41
CA SER A 213 -0.83 -2.52 -13.67
C SER A 213 0.36 -3.46 -13.51
N ALA A 214 0.11 -4.63 -12.92
CA ALA A 214 1.14 -5.58 -12.55
C ALA A 214 0.83 -7.01 -13.00
N ASP A 215 1.80 -7.61 -13.68
CA ASP A 215 1.85 -9.05 -13.91
C ASP A 215 3.18 -9.61 -13.36
N LEU A 216 3.19 -10.90 -13.01
CA LEU A 216 4.39 -11.68 -12.70
C LEU A 216 4.64 -12.66 -13.84
N ALA A 217 5.81 -12.55 -14.49
CA ALA A 217 6.29 -13.57 -15.40
C ALA A 217 7.24 -14.54 -14.68
N THR A 218 6.99 -15.84 -14.82
CA THR A 218 7.87 -16.92 -14.40
C THR A 218 8.46 -17.56 -15.64
N VAL A 219 9.77 -17.41 -15.84
CA VAL A 219 10.52 -18.02 -16.94
C VAL A 219 11.20 -19.28 -16.42
N THR A 220 10.84 -20.44 -16.94
CA THR A 220 11.44 -21.73 -16.61
C THR A 220 12.30 -22.20 -17.78
N VAL A 221 13.60 -22.26 -17.56
CA VAL A 221 14.61 -22.72 -18.52
C VAL A 221 15.05 -24.13 -18.14
N ARG A 222 14.83 -25.11 -19.01
CA ARG A 222 15.20 -26.51 -18.80
C ARG A 222 16.35 -26.92 -19.69
N GLY A 223 17.25 -27.71 -19.10
CA GLY A 223 18.38 -28.34 -19.76
C GLY A 223 18.48 -29.82 -19.39
N VAL A 224 19.69 -30.34 -19.42
CA VAL A 224 20.02 -31.74 -19.17
C VAL A 224 21.28 -31.79 -18.33
N ASN A 225 21.14 -32.21 -17.07
CA ASN A 225 22.27 -32.38 -16.16
C ASN A 225 22.86 -33.80 -16.24
N ILE A 226 24.17 -33.87 -16.15
CA ILE A 226 24.98 -35.09 -16.20
C ILE A 226 26.31 -34.80 -15.50
N HIS A 227 26.98 -35.81 -14.98
CA HIS A 227 28.30 -35.64 -14.35
C HIS A 227 29.28 -34.89 -15.29
N PRO A 228 29.94 -33.80 -14.84
CA PRO A 228 30.78 -32.95 -15.69
C PRO A 228 31.88 -33.69 -16.46
N SER A 229 32.44 -34.77 -15.90
CA SER A 229 33.50 -35.57 -16.58
C SER A 229 33.06 -36.27 -17.86
N ILE A 230 31.75 -36.45 -18.08
CA ILE A 230 31.17 -37.14 -19.25
C ILE A 230 30.16 -36.25 -20.00
N ALA A 231 30.22 -34.93 -19.78
CA ALA A 231 29.24 -33.97 -20.27
C ALA A 231 29.36 -33.61 -21.76
N LYS A 232 30.52 -33.88 -22.40
CA LYS A 232 30.79 -33.47 -23.78
C LYS A 232 29.72 -34.00 -24.76
N GLY A 233 29.00 -33.06 -25.40
CA GLY A 233 27.93 -33.36 -26.35
C GLY A 233 26.64 -33.94 -25.75
N ARG A 234 26.50 -33.92 -24.42
CA ARG A 234 25.37 -34.54 -23.70
C ARG A 234 24.68 -33.61 -22.70
N MET A 235 25.46 -32.79 -21.99
CA MET A 235 24.92 -31.80 -21.06
C MET A 235 24.32 -30.62 -21.82
N VAL A 236 23.16 -30.17 -21.37
CA VAL A 236 22.57 -28.88 -21.75
C VAL A 236 22.45 -28.07 -20.47
N ASN A 237 23.14 -26.94 -20.39
CA ASN A 237 23.26 -26.20 -19.13
C ASN A 237 22.23 -25.07 -19.06
N ALA A 238 21.17 -25.27 -18.27
CA ALA A 238 20.11 -24.28 -18.08
C ALA A 238 20.62 -22.95 -17.50
N VAL A 239 21.67 -22.98 -16.65
CA VAL A 239 22.27 -21.74 -16.09
C VAL A 239 22.84 -20.86 -17.19
N ARG A 240 23.51 -21.45 -18.20
CA ARG A 240 24.05 -20.68 -19.32
C ARG A 240 22.95 -20.09 -20.19
N ALA A 241 21.88 -20.85 -20.40
CA ALA A 241 20.72 -20.38 -21.16
C ALA A 241 19.95 -19.27 -20.45
N ALA A 242 19.74 -19.40 -19.14
CA ALA A 242 19.15 -18.36 -18.30
C ALA A 242 20.00 -17.07 -18.30
N ALA A 243 21.34 -17.18 -18.22
CA ALA A 243 22.23 -16.04 -18.32
C ALA A 243 22.12 -15.34 -19.68
N LEU A 244 22.05 -16.09 -20.79
CA LEU A 244 21.83 -15.54 -22.12
C LEU A 244 20.47 -14.82 -22.22
N PHE A 245 19.42 -15.41 -21.66
CA PHE A 245 18.09 -14.80 -21.59
C PHE A 245 18.12 -13.44 -20.87
N LEU A 246 18.69 -13.38 -19.67
CA LEU A 246 18.81 -12.15 -18.89
C LEU A 246 19.64 -11.09 -19.61
N ASN A 247 20.75 -11.48 -20.24
CA ASN A 247 21.62 -10.57 -20.98
C ASN A 247 20.94 -9.96 -22.22
N ARG A 248 19.81 -10.52 -22.68
CA ARG A 248 19.01 -9.96 -23.79
C ARG A 248 17.87 -9.07 -23.32
N LEU A 249 17.59 -9.01 -22.02
CA LEU A 249 16.66 -8.02 -21.51
C LEU A 249 17.22 -6.61 -21.76
N PRO A 250 16.34 -5.63 -22.02
CA PRO A 250 16.75 -4.22 -22.07
C PRO A 250 17.46 -3.82 -20.76
N HIS A 251 18.59 -3.13 -20.87
CA HIS A 251 19.40 -2.68 -19.72
C HIS A 251 19.52 -1.15 -19.66
N ASP A 252 19.22 -0.46 -20.76
CA ASP A 252 19.23 0.99 -20.93
C ASP A 252 17.83 1.61 -20.85
N ARG A 253 16.79 0.76 -20.78
CA ARG A 253 15.37 1.12 -20.68
C ARG A 253 14.59 -0.03 -20.07
N LEU A 254 13.37 0.22 -19.61
CA LEU A 254 12.50 -0.78 -18.99
C LEU A 254 13.13 -1.46 -17.76
N THR A 255 13.93 -0.73 -16.97
CA THR A 255 14.47 -1.21 -15.70
C THR A 255 14.00 -0.28 -14.57
N PRO A 256 13.71 -0.79 -13.36
CA PRO A 256 13.30 0.06 -12.24
C PRO A 256 14.38 1.07 -11.86
N GLU A 257 15.66 0.69 -11.91
CA GLU A 257 16.80 1.55 -11.54
C GLU A 257 17.09 2.70 -12.51
N LEU A 258 16.49 2.70 -13.71
CA LEU A 258 16.63 3.77 -14.71
C LEU A 258 15.28 4.37 -15.16
N SER A 259 14.18 4.02 -14.50
CA SER A 259 12.84 4.52 -14.88
C SER A 259 12.22 5.39 -13.80
N GLU A 260 11.52 6.44 -14.25
CA GLU A 260 10.87 7.41 -13.38
C GLU A 260 9.47 7.79 -13.88
N GLY A 261 8.69 8.45 -13.02
CA GLY A 261 7.35 8.94 -13.35
C GLY A 261 6.46 7.85 -13.93
N ARG A 262 6.05 8.00 -15.18
CA ARG A 262 5.11 7.08 -15.87
C ARG A 262 5.78 5.96 -16.68
N GLN A 263 7.09 5.82 -16.62
CA GLN A 263 7.81 4.79 -17.37
C GLN A 263 7.64 3.42 -16.69
N GLY A 264 7.11 2.44 -17.43
CA GLY A 264 7.05 1.05 -16.98
C GLY A 264 8.40 0.32 -17.05
N PHE A 265 8.46 -0.89 -16.48
CA PHE A 265 9.67 -1.69 -16.43
C PHE A 265 9.42 -3.20 -16.40
N LEU A 266 10.51 -3.93 -16.66
CA LEU A 266 10.72 -5.34 -16.40
C LEU A 266 11.74 -5.47 -15.26
N HIS A 267 11.39 -6.17 -14.19
CA HIS A 267 12.31 -6.36 -13.06
C HIS A 267 12.54 -7.84 -12.76
N PRO A 268 13.61 -8.45 -13.30
CA PRO A 268 14.06 -9.76 -12.86
C PRO A 268 14.62 -9.65 -11.44
N TYR A 269 13.94 -10.27 -10.46
CA TYR A 269 14.23 -10.05 -9.04
C TYR A 269 14.59 -11.34 -8.28
N ALA A 270 14.22 -12.50 -8.82
CA ALA A 270 14.59 -13.78 -8.24
C ALA A 270 15.05 -14.75 -9.32
N LEU A 271 16.15 -15.45 -9.05
CA LEU A 271 16.68 -16.52 -9.89
C LEU A 271 17.10 -17.68 -9.01
N GLN A 272 16.62 -18.88 -9.32
CA GLN A 272 16.98 -20.10 -8.60
C GLN A 272 17.12 -21.27 -9.57
N GLY A 273 18.08 -22.15 -9.32
CA GLY A 273 18.21 -23.40 -10.06
C GLY A 273 19.65 -23.88 -10.25
N GLY A 274 19.85 -24.73 -11.25
CA GLY A 274 21.13 -25.33 -11.59
C GLY A 274 21.14 -25.87 -13.01
N VAL A 275 22.04 -26.81 -13.32
CA VAL A 275 22.26 -27.28 -14.70
C VAL A 275 21.00 -27.85 -15.37
N ALA A 276 20.14 -28.52 -14.60
CA ALA A 276 18.94 -29.17 -15.13
C ALA A 276 17.79 -28.18 -15.38
N GLU A 277 17.63 -27.17 -14.53
CA GLU A 277 16.52 -26.22 -14.60
C GLU A 277 16.89 -24.94 -13.85
N VAL A 278 16.51 -23.79 -14.41
CA VAL A 278 16.54 -22.47 -13.76
C VAL A 278 15.18 -21.82 -13.90
N THR A 279 14.71 -21.20 -12.82
CA THR A 279 13.50 -20.38 -12.79
C THR A 279 13.88 -18.93 -12.51
N ILE A 280 13.31 -18.01 -13.29
CA ILE A 280 13.48 -16.56 -13.16
C ILE A 280 12.10 -15.94 -12.94
N LYS A 281 11.95 -15.14 -11.88
CA LYS A 281 10.76 -14.32 -11.67
C LYS A 281 11.02 -12.89 -12.13
N ILE A 282 10.10 -12.35 -12.93
CA ILE A 282 10.21 -11.03 -13.54
C ILE A 282 8.90 -10.27 -13.29
N LEU A 283 8.97 -9.11 -12.65
CA LEU A 283 7.82 -8.22 -12.51
C LEU A 283 7.64 -7.43 -13.79
N LEU A 284 6.40 -7.35 -14.28
CA LEU A 284 5.99 -6.50 -15.39
C LEU A 284 5.16 -5.37 -14.80
N ARG A 285 5.55 -4.11 -15.03
CA ARG A 285 4.89 -2.93 -14.47
C ARG A 285 4.71 -1.85 -15.53
N ASP A 286 3.50 -1.34 -15.69
CA ASP A 286 3.21 -0.17 -16.51
C ASP A 286 1.89 0.46 -16.10
N PHE A 287 1.73 1.78 -16.29
CA PHE A 287 0.44 2.44 -16.06
C PHE A 287 -0.58 2.07 -17.14
N ASP A 288 -0.11 1.70 -18.33
CA ASP A 288 -0.94 1.19 -19.41
C ASP A 288 -1.01 -0.34 -19.36
N THR A 289 -2.16 -0.87 -18.96
CA THR A 289 -2.42 -2.31 -18.88
C THR A 289 -2.14 -3.03 -20.20
N GLY A 290 -2.37 -2.38 -21.34
CA GLY A 290 -2.13 -2.97 -22.67
C GLY A 290 -0.65 -3.33 -22.90
N LYS A 291 0.28 -2.57 -22.32
CA LYS A 291 1.72 -2.80 -22.47
C LYS A 291 2.23 -4.03 -21.72
N LEU A 292 1.52 -4.51 -20.69
CA LEU A 292 1.92 -5.76 -20.02
C LEU A 292 1.91 -6.95 -21.00
N ALA A 293 0.97 -6.95 -21.96
CA ALA A 293 0.94 -7.94 -23.03
C ALA A 293 2.13 -7.79 -24.01
N ASP A 294 2.61 -6.56 -24.26
CA ASP A 294 3.82 -6.31 -25.04
C ASP A 294 5.07 -6.82 -24.32
N TYR A 295 5.17 -6.57 -23.01
CA TYR A 295 6.24 -7.08 -22.16
C TYR A 295 6.25 -8.61 -22.12
N ALA A 296 5.10 -9.25 -21.96
CA ALA A 296 4.97 -10.70 -22.05
C ALA A 296 5.42 -11.24 -23.42
N ARG A 297 5.02 -10.58 -24.53
CA ARG A 297 5.45 -10.94 -25.89
C ARG A 297 6.97 -10.80 -26.07
N LEU A 298 7.58 -9.76 -25.51
CA LEU A 298 9.03 -9.56 -25.51
C LEU A 298 9.73 -10.72 -24.80
N LEU A 299 9.30 -11.06 -23.57
CA LEU A 299 9.88 -12.19 -22.82
C LEU A 299 9.74 -13.51 -23.57
N GLN A 300 8.58 -13.77 -24.17
CA GLN A 300 8.34 -14.97 -24.99
C GLN A 300 9.21 -14.99 -26.25
N SER A 301 9.47 -13.84 -26.87
CA SER A 301 10.40 -13.73 -28.01
C SER A 301 11.82 -14.08 -27.60
N LEU A 302 12.31 -13.47 -26.52
CA LEU A 302 13.65 -13.73 -26.02
C LEU A 302 13.84 -15.20 -25.62
N ALA A 303 12.81 -15.81 -25.03
CA ALA A 303 12.79 -17.24 -24.71
C ALA A 303 12.99 -18.11 -25.96
N ARG A 304 12.23 -17.84 -27.03
CA ARG A 304 12.37 -18.55 -28.32
C ARG A 304 13.75 -18.35 -28.94
N ASP A 305 14.30 -17.15 -28.89
CA ASP A 305 15.62 -16.87 -29.46
C ASP A 305 16.73 -17.62 -28.70
N VAL A 306 16.56 -17.84 -27.39
CA VAL A 306 17.47 -18.67 -26.58
C VAL A 306 17.35 -20.15 -26.92
N GLU A 307 16.13 -20.67 -27.10
CA GLU A 307 15.90 -22.06 -27.53
C GLU A 307 16.52 -22.35 -28.91
N GLN A 308 16.45 -21.40 -29.84
CA GLN A 308 17.05 -21.54 -31.16
C GLN A 308 18.57 -21.56 -31.13
N GLU A 309 19.19 -20.79 -30.24
CA GLU A 309 20.65 -20.70 -30.14
C GLU A 309 21.28 -21.86 -29.37
N ILE A 310 20.60 -22.35 -28.32
CA ILE A 310 21.14 -23.39 -27.46
C ILE A 310 20.34 -24.68 -27.65
N ALA A 311 20.85 -25.53 -28.56
CA ALA A 311 20.24 -26.81 -28.86
C ALA A 311 19.98 -27.66 -27.59
N GLY A 312 18.74 -28.13 -27.45
CA GLY A 312 18.29 -28.97 -26.35
C GLY A 312 17.82 -28.22 -25.09
N VAL A 313 17.84 -26.89 -25.09
CA VAL A 313 17.16 -26.07 -24.07
C VAL A 313 15.68 -25.93 -24.42
N THR A 314 14.83 -25.88 -23.39
CA THR A 314 13.46 -25.36 -23.51
C THR A 314 13.23 -24.22 -22.53
N CYS A 315 12.48 -23.21 -22.95
CA CYS A 315 12.15 -22.01 -22.20
C CYS A 315 10.64 -21.84 -22.19
N HIS A 316 10.03 -21.91 -21.01
CA HIS A 316 8.61 -21.63 -20.83
C HIS A 316 8.43 -20.30 -20.11
N VAL A 317 7.50 -19.46 -20.57
CA VAL A 317 7.13 -18.19 -19.93
C VAL A 317 5.66 -18.27 -19.51
N ALA A 318 5.41 -18.37 -18.21
CA ALA A 318 4.08 -18.26 -17.63
C ALA A 318 3.88 -16.83 -17.09
N VAL A 319 2.73 -16.22 -17.37
CA VAL A 319 2.40 -14.88 -16.89
C VAL A 319 1.13 -14.95 -16.05
N GLN A 320 1.17 -14.38 -14.86
CA GLN A 320 0.05 -14.31 -13.93
C GLN A 320 -0.24 -12.85 -13.61
N MET A 321 -1.53 -12.49 -13.62
CA MET A 321 -1.98 -11.17 -13.15
C MET A 321 -1.76 -11.01 -11.65
N GLN A 322 -1.28 -9.84 -11.23
CA GLN A 322 -1.23 -9.43 -9.81
C GLN A 322 -2.34 -8.42 -9.52
N TYR A 323 -2.23 -7.20 -10.06
CA TYR A 323 -3.22 -6.13 -9.90
C TYR A 323 -3.29 -5.24 -11.14
N ARG A 324 -4.25 -4.31 -11.16
CA ARG A 324 -4.51 -3.41 -12.28
C ARG A 324 -4.51 -1.96 -11.83
N ASN A 325 -4.16 -1.06 -12.75
CA ASN A 325 -4.18 0.38 -12.55
C ASN A 325 -5.59 0.80 -12.11
N MET A 326 -5.67 1.38 -10.91
CA MET A 326 -6.95 1.74 -10.33
C MET A 326 -7.70 2.83 -11.11
N ALA A 327 -7.02 3.68 -11.89
CA ALA A 327 -7.72 4.67 -12.72
C ALA A 327 -8.76 4.07 -13.67
N GLU A 328 -8.53 2.85 -14.18
CA GLU A 328 -9.49 2.16 -15.04
C GLU A 328 -10.79 1.83 -14.28
N GLY A 329 -10.69 1.49 -13.00
CA GLY A 329 -11.86 1.16 -12.18
C GLY A 329 -12.48 2.36 -11.47
N LEU A 330 -11.71 3.40 -11.15
CA LEU A 330 -12.22 4.64 -10.54
C LEU A 330 -13.25 5.36 -11.44
N GLN A 331 -13.16 5.18 -12.76
CA GLN A 331 -14.15 5.71 -13.71
C GLN A 331 -15.57 5.15 -13.53
N ARG A 332 -15.73 4.01 -12.82
CA ARG A 332 -17.05 3.40 -12.56
C ARG A 332 -17.92 4.25 -11.64
N ASP A 333 -17.29 4.94 -10.69
CA ASP A 333 -17.96 5.94 -9.86
C ASP A 333 -17.05 7.17 -9.69
N PRO A 334 -17.16 8.16 -10.60
CA PRO A 334 -16.30 9.34 -10.56
C PRO A 334 -16.52 10.19 -9.29
N ARG A 335 -17.60 9.96 -8.52
CA ARG A 335 -17.86 10.65 -7.26
C ARG A 335 -16.77 10.37 -6.23
N ALA A 336 -16.17 9.19 -6.22
CA ALA A 336 -15.14 8.81 -5.25
C ALA A 336 -13.98 9.83 -5.24
N VAL A 337 -13.42 10.15 -6.40
CA VAL A 337 -12.35 11.15 -6.51
C VAL A 337 -12.91 12.58 -6.42
N ALA A 338 -14.01 12.87 -7.12
CA ALA A 338 -14.55 14.23 -7.18
C ALA A 338 -14.96 14.77 -5.81
N PHE A 339 -15.57 13.95 -4.96
CA PHE A 339 -16.01 14.37 -3.62
C PHE A 339 -14.85 14.54 -2.65
N ALA A 340 -13.78 13.74 -2.78
CA ALA A 340 -12.55 13.97 -2.02
C ALA A 340 -11.85 15.27 -2.45
N GLN A 341 -11.81 15.58 -3.76
CA GLN A 341 -11.30 16.87 -4.25
C GLN A 341 -12.14 18.05 -3.75
N GLU A 342 -13.47 17.91 -3.73
CA GLU A 342 -14.37 18.92 -3.20
C GLU A 342 -14.14 19.13 -1.69
N ALA A 343 -13.96 18.06 -0.92
CA ALA A 343 -13.67 18.14 0.51
C ALA A 343 -12.40 18.96 0.78
N HIS A 344 -11.32 18.73 0.02
CA HIS A 344 -10.12 19.57 0.09
C HIS A 344 -10.44 21.03 -0.22
N ALA A 345 -11.17 21.31 -1.31
CA ALA A 345 -11.51 22.67 -1.72
C ALA A 345 -12.32 23.43 -0.65
N ARG A 346 -13.27 22.74 0.02
CA ARG A 346 -14.08 23.33 1.11
C ARG A 346 -13.27 23.65 2.37
N LEU A 347 -12.20 22.89 2.60
CA LEU A 347 -11.22 23.17 3.66
C LEU A 347 -10.19 24.24 3.25
N GLY A 348 -10.34 24.85 2.07
CA GLY A 348 -9.39 25.85 1.55
C GLY A 348 -8.07 25.24 1.07
N ARG A 349 -8.04 23.94 0.77
CA ARG A 349 -6.88 23.17 0.33
C ARG A 349 -7.00 22.80 -1.13
N ARG A 350 -5.87 22.56 -1.79
CA ARG A 350 -5.84 22.02 -3.15
C ARG A 350 -5.42 20.56 -3.08
N ALA A 351 -6.29 19.67 -3.55
CA ALA A 351 -5.92 18.28 -3.75
C ALA A 351 -4.92 18.15 -4.90
N GLU A 352 -3.79 17.49 -4.65
CA GLU A 352 -2.85 17.05 -5.67
C GLU A 352 -3.18 15.61 -6.08
N LEU A 353 -3.44 15.39 -7.37
CA LEU A 353 -3.67 14.04 -7.87
C LEU A 353 -2.33 13.40 -8.21
N THR A 354 -2.02 12.30 -7.56
CA THR A 354 -0.73 11.61 -7.64
C THR A 354 -0.87 10.21 -8.24
N VAL A 355 0.26 9.62 -8.60
CA VAL A 355 0.35 8.30 -9.22
C VAL A 355 1.33 7.45 -8.43
N ILE A 356 0.97 6.19 -8.19
CA ILE A 356 1.79 5.25 -7.43
C ILE A 356 2.50 4.31 -8.40
N ARG A 357 3.83 4.20 -8.27
CA ARG A 357 4.66 3.24 -9.04
C ARG A 357 4.67 1.84 -8.39
N GLY A 358 3.48 1.36 -8.02
CA GLY A 358 3.23 0.14 -7.27
C GLY A 358 1.76 -0.24 -7.31
N GLY A 359 1.30 -1.02 -6.34
CA GLY A 359 -0.10 -1.35 -6.10
C GLY A 359 -0.43 -1.08 -4.64
N THR A 360 -1.72 -0.98 -4.36
CA THR A 360 -2.26 -0.79 -3.00
C THR A 360 -3.49 -1.67 -2.83
N ASP A 361 -3.93 -1.89 -1.60
CA ASP A 361 -5.27 -2.44 -1.30
C ASP A 361 -6.37 -1.72 -2.10
N GLY A 362 -6.29 -0.39 -2.22
CA GLY A 362 -7.21 0.42 -3.00
C GLY A 362 -7.29 0.02 -4.48
N SER A 363 -6.16 -0.31 -5.09
CA SER A 363 -6.14 -0.80 -6.47
C SER A 363 -6.78 -2.17 -6.64
N MET A 364 -6.61 -3.06 -5.67
CA MET A 364 -7.20 -4.39 -5.69
C MET A 364 -8.71 -4.35 -5.42
N LEU A 365 -9.17 -3.52 -4.47
CA LEU A 365 -10.59 -3.24 -4.23
C LEU A 365 -11.25 -2.64 -5.48
N THR A 366 -10.57 -1.69 -6.13
CA THR A 366 -11.04 -1.04 -7.36
C THR A 366 -11.20 -2.03 -8.51
N ALA A 367 -10.21 -2.92 -8.70
CA ALA A 367 -10.30 -4.00 -9.69
C ALA A 367 -11.50 -4.93 -9.42
N ARG A 368 -11.81 -5.19 -8.14
CA ARG A 368 -12.95 -6.01 -7.70
C ARG A 368 -14.30 -5.29 -7.73
N GLY A 369 -14.33 -4.01 -8.06
CA GLY A 369 -15.57 -3.25 -8.30
C GLY A 369 -15.94 -2.22 -7.26
N LEU A 370 -15.06 -1.93 -6.30
CA LEU A 370 -15.23 -0.87 -5.31
C LEU A 370 -14.22 0.26 -5.60
N PRO A 371 -14.62 1.38 -6.21
CA PRO A 371 -13.73 2.52 -6.44
C PRO A 371 -13.10 3.02 -5.14
N THR A 372 -11.78 2.91 -5.04
CA THR A 372 -11.01 3.18 -3.83
C THR A 372 -9.76 4.02 -4.15
N PRO A 373 -9.85 5.35 -4.22
CA PRO A 373 -8.65 6.19 -4.24
C PRO A 373 -7.93 6.13 -2.88
N ASN A 374 -6.64 6.47 -2.91
CA ASN A 374 -5.82 6.57 -1.70
C ASN A 374 -5.71 8.03 -1.26
N LEU A 375 -5.78 8.28 0.04
CA LEU A 375 -5.69 9.61 0.63
C LEU A 375 -4.46 9.71 1.51
N ALA A 376 -3.84 10.88 1.49
CA ALA A 376 -2.75 11.23 2.40
C ALA A 376 -3.14 11.03 3.88
N CYS A 377 -2.23 10.45 4.67
CA CYS A 377 -2.40 10.21 6.10
C CYS A 377 -1.22 10.70 6.97
N GLY A 378 -0.23 11.37 6.37
CA GLY A 378 0.89 12.01 7.10
C GLY A 378 2.11 11.12 7.33
N GLN A 379 2.21 9.96 6.65
CA GLN A 379 3.40 9.10 6.68
C GLN A 379 4.47 9.56 5.68
N HIS A 380 5.74 9.31 6.00
CA HIS A 380 6.89 9.65 5.16
C HIS A 380 7.99 8.60 5.29
N THR A 381 8.65 8.32 4.16
CA THR A 381 9.76 7.36 4.08
C THR A 381 9.39 5.99 4.70
N PRO A 382 8.28 5.36 4.27
CA PRO A 382 7.84 4.08 4.83
C PRO A 382 8.90 2.98 4.65
N HIS A 383 8.70 1.86 5.36
CA HIS A 383 9.50 0.62 5.25
C HIS A 383 10.96 0.74 5.68
N SER A 384 11.34 1.85 6.33
CA SER A 384 12.72 2.23 6.61
C SER A 384 12.91 2.61 8.08
N PRO A 385 14.12 2.46 8.65
CA PRO A 385 14.42 3.03 9.97
C PRO A 385 14.43 4.55 9.99
N LEU A 386 14.32 5.19 8.82
CA LEU A 386 14.20 6.64 8.67
C LEU A 386 12.74 7.10 8.53
N GLU A 387 11.78 6.19 8.69
CA GLU A 387 10.35 6.51 8.63
C GLU A 387 9.96 7.53 9.69
N TRP A 388 9.08 8.45 9.29
CA TRP A 388 8.54 9.48 10.17
C TRP A 388 7.10 9.85 9.78
N ALA A 389 6.41 10.48 10.71
CA ALA A 389 5.06 11.00 10.52
C ALA A 389 4.95 12.44 11.03
N CYS A 390 4.02 13.21 10.49
CA CYS A 390 3.71 14.56 10.94
C CYS A 390 2.30 14.63 11.53
N LEU A 391 2.20 15.04 12.80
CA LEU A 391 0.91 15.08 13.49
C LEU A 391 -0.06 16.07 12.84
N GLU A 392 0.42 17.22 12.38
CA GLU A 392 -0.39 18.24 11.72
C GLU A 392 -0.93 17.75 10.36
N GLU A 393 -0.18 16.92 9.64
CA GLU A 393 -0.64 16.30 8.40
C GLU A 393 -1.66 15.19 8.68
N MET A 394 -1.46 14.39 9.73
CA MET A 394 -2.49 13.44 10.19
C MET A 394 -3.77 14.17 10.58
N VAL A 395 -3.71 15.30 11.31
CA VAL A 395 -4.88 16.13 11.62
C VAL A 395 -5.57 16.61 10.35
N SER A 396 -4.79 17.06 9.35
CA SER A 396 -5.31 17.45 8.04
C SER A 396 -6.07 16.30 7.37
N ALA A 397 -5.54 15.08 7.43
CA ALA A 397 -6.20 13.88 6.91
C ALA A 397 -7.54 13.60 7.61
N VAL A 398 -7.62 13.76 8.93
CA VAL A 398 -8.90 13.61 9.66
C VAL A 398 -9.93 14.63 9.17
N GLU A 399 -9.54 15.89 8.99
CA GLU A 399 -10.44 16.94 8.51
C GLU A 399 -10.95 16.67 7.09
N VAL A 400 -10.06 16.23 6.19
CA VAL A 400 -10.42 15.81 4.83
C VAL A 400 -11.40 14.64 4.85
N LEU A 401 -11.15 13.63 5.69
CA LEU A 401 -11.99 12.43 5.78
C LEU A 401 -13.41 12.76 6.29
N VAL A 402 -13.50 13.61 7.31
CA VAL A 402 -14.77 14.13 7.86
C VAL A 402 -15.53 14.96 6.83
N GLU A 403 -14.85 15.91 6.14
CA GLU A 403 -15.50 16.73 5.13
C GLU A 403 -15.90 15.89 3.91
N THR A 404 -15.16 14.83 3.56
CA THR A 404 -15.55 13.88 2.51
C THR A 404 -16.87 13.18 2.84
N ALA A 405 -17.03 12.67 4.07
CA ALA A 405 -18.32 12.11 4.51
C ALA A 405 -19.47 13.11 4.44
N ARG A 406 -19.21 14.38 4.78
CA ARG A 406 -20.18 15.47 4.68
C ARG A 406 -20.56 15.78 3.23
N VAL A 407 -19.59 15.81 2.32
CA VAL A 407 -19.82 16.04 0.88
C VAL A 407 -20.72 14.93 0.31
N TRP A 408 -20.42 13.66 0.60
CA TRP A 408 -21.27 12.53 0.21
C TRP A 408 -22.71 12.68 0.70
N CYS A 409 -22.90 13.10 1.95
CA CYS A 409 -24.22 13.30 2.54
C CYS A 409 -25.02 14.42 1.89
N GLN A 410 -24.37 15.55 1.59
CA GLN A 410 -25.03 16.73 1.02
C GLN A 410 -25.41 16.54 -0.44
N HIS A 411 -24.57 15.89 -1.26
CA HIS A 411 -24.95 15.59 -2.64
C HIS A 411 -26.16 14.64 -2.68
N ALA A 412 -26.22 13.66 -1.77
CA ALA A 412 -27.37 12.77 -1.66
C ALA A 412 -28.67 13.44 -1.18
N GLU A 413 -28.60 14.60 -0.51
CA GLU A 413 -29.79 15.40 -0.16
C GLU A 413 -30.41 16.09 -1.38
N THR A 414 -29.59 16.34 -2.41
CA THR A 414 -29.99 17.09 -3.62
C THR A 414 -30.39 16.22 -4.81
N GLU A 415 -30.15 14.91 -4.73
CA GLU A 415 -30.59 13.89 -5.69
C GLU A 415 -32.04 13.44 -5.41
#